data_AF-A0A502CI84-F1
#
_entry.id   AF-A0A502CI84-F1
#
_cell.length_a   1.000
_cell.length_b   1.000
_cell.length_c   1.000
_cell.angle_alpha   90.00
_cell.angle_beta   90.00
_cell.angle_gamma   90.00
#
_symmetry.space_group_name_H-M   'P 1'
#
loop_
_entity.id
_entity.type
_entity.pdbx_description
1 polymer ?
#
loop_
_entity_poly.entity_id
_entity_poly.type
_entity_poly.pdbx_seq_one_letter_code
_entity_poly.pdbx_strand_id
1 'polypeptide(L)'
;MTRIEVSAETVEALGAALAQVADDLAWQAVRTSEQAWALGPGDSAGALASVLGDFEHQRQVLGRELGDLATLTTRAGRLYARVESGVAVSLDGDAG
;
A
#
# COMPACT_ATOMS: atom_id res chain seq x y z
N MET A 1 22.63 20.50 -4.89
CA MET A 1 21.42 19.86 -4.34
C MET A 1 20.41 19.78 -5.47
N THR A 2 20.06 18.58 -5.89
CA THR A 2 19.01 18.34 -6.89
C THR A 2 17.66 18.48 -6.18
N ARG A 3 16.79 19.37 -6.67
CA ARG A 3 15.42 19.53 -6.18
C ARG A 3 14.57 18.43 -6.82
N ILE A 4 13.90 17.63 -6.02
CA ILE A 4 12.91 16.66 -6.50
C ILE A 4 11.57 17.38 -6.49
N GLU A 5 10.93 17.50 -7.65
CA GLU A 5 9.58 18.03 -7.79
C GLU A 5 8.62 16.87 -8.00
N VAL A 6 7.55 16.83 -7.20
CA VAL A 6 6.55 15.76 -7.24
C VAL A 6 5.18 16.43 -7.36
N SER A 7 4.45 16.11 -8.42
CA SER A 7 3.10 16.67 -8.63
C SER A 7 2.08 16.01 -7.71
N ALA A 8 0.97 16.71 -7.43
CA ALA A 8 -0.16 16.17 -6.69
C ALA A 8 -0.71 14.88 -7.31
N GLU A 9 -0.78 14.84 -8.65
CA GLU A 9 -1.17 13.66 -9.41
C GLU A 9 -0.22 12.47 -9.17
N THR A 10 1.09 12.71 -9.12
CA THR A 10 2.08 11.64 -8.85
C THR A 10 1.86 11.05 -7.46
N VAL A 11 1.56 11.90 -6.46
CA VAL A 11 1.29 11.45 -5.09
C VAL A 11 -0.03 10.65 -5.02
N GLU A 12 -1.09 11.11 -5.68
CA GLU A 12 -2.36 10.36 -5.73
C GLU A 12 -2.20 9.02 -6.46
N ALA A 13 -1.48 8.98 -7.58
CA ALA A 13 -1.18 7.76 -8.32
C ALA A 13 -0.37 6.75 -7.49
N LEU A 14 0.59 7.23 -6.68
CA LEU A 14 1.31 6.39 -5.73
C LEU A 14 0.36 5.76 -4.70
N GLY A 15 -0.59 6.55 -4.17
CA GLY A 15 -1.62 6.05 -3.27
C GLY A 15 -2.43 4.91 -3.90
N ALA A 16 -2.87 5.07 -5.15
CA ALA A 16 -3.61 4.03 -5.87
C ALA A 16 -2.76 2.76 -6.11
N ALA A 17 -1.49 2.91 -6.48
CA ALA A 17 -0.58 1.78 -6.66
C ALA A 17 -0.35 0.99 -5.36
N LEU A 18 -0.18 1.71 -4.23
CA LEU A 18 -0.03 1.08 -2.91
C LEU A 18 -1.29 0.30 -2.51
N ALA A 19 -2.48 0.84 -2.78
CA ALA A 19 -3.74 0.15 -2.54
C ALA A 19 -3.85 -1.14 -3.36
N GLN A 20 -3.46 -1.10 -4.64
CA GLN A 20 -3.46 -2.29 -5.49
C GLN A 20 -2.54 -3.39 -4.94
N VAL A 21 -1.33 -3.02 -4.50
CA VAL A 21 -0.39 -3.99 -3.91
C VAL A 21 -0.94 -4.55 -2.59
N ALA A 22 -1.58 -3.71 -1.76
CA ALA A 22 -2.24 -4.17 -0.54
C ALA A 22 -3.34 -5.20 -0.83
N ASP A 23 -4.16 -4.98 -1.86
CA ASP A 23 -5.22 -5.88 -2.28
C ASP A 23 -4.67 -7.20 -2.85
N ASP A 24 -3.61 -7.14 -3.66
CA ASP A 24 -2.93 -8.33 -4.19
C ASP A 24 -2.36 -9.18 -3.04
N LEU A 25 -1.79 -8.52 -2.03
CA LEU A 25 -1.33 -9.13 -0.78
C LEU A 25 -2.48 -9.56 0.14
N ALA A 26 -3.72 -9.13 -0.05
CA ALA A 26 -4.85 -9.72 0.66
C ALA A 26 -5.33 -11.00 -0.05
N TRP A 27 -5.38 -10.98 -1.38
CA TRP A 27 -5.97 -12.04 -2.19
C TRP A 27 -5.19 -13.37 -2.17
N GLN A 28 -3.86 -13.31 -2.11
CA GLN A 28 -3.02 -14.53 -2.11
C GLN A 28 -3.01 -15.30 -0.77
N ALA A 29 -3.69 -14.79 0.27
CA ALA A 29 -3.69 -15.31 1.64
C ALA A 29 -4.21 -16.73 1.81
N VAL A 30 -5.26 -17.05 1.06
CA VAL A 30 -6.17 -18.13 1.41
C VAL A 30 -5.56 -19.52 1.12
N ARG A 31 -4.52 -19.59 0.28
CA ARG A 31 -4.12 -20.84 -0.38
C ARG A 31 -3.00 -21.61 0.30
N THR A 32 -2.21 -20.97 1.16
CA THR A 32 -0.92 -21.53 1.60
C THR A 32 -1.07 -22.49 2.79
N SER A 33 -1.88 -22.12 3.78
CA SER A 33 -2.22 -22.98 4.93
C SER A 33 -3.05 -24.19 4.50
N GLU A 34 -3.89 -24.03 3.48
CA GLU A 34 -4.70 -25.09 2.88
C GLU A 34 -3.88 -26.15 2.12
N GLN A 35 -2.55 -26.01 1.96
CA GLN A 35 -1.71 -27.01 1.30
C GLN A 35 -0.80 -27.80 2.26
N ALA A 36 -0.71 -27.41 3.52
CA ALA A 36 0.19 -28.03 4.50
C ALA A 36 -0.13 -29.52 4.76
N TRP A 37 -1.37 -29.95 4.51
CA TRP A 37 -1.80 -31.36 4.65
C TRP A 37 -1.12 -32.31 3.64
N ALA A 38 -0.57 -31.79 2.54
CA ALA A 38 0.00 -32.61 1.46
C ALA A 38 1.34 -33.28 1.84
N LEU A 39 1.95 -32.92 2.97
CA LEU A 39 3.29 -33.38 3.37
C LEU A 39 3.30 -34.61 4.29
N GLY A 40 2.12 -35.06 4.72
CA GLY A 40 1.99 -36.18 5.67
C GLY A 40 2.40 -35.81 7.11
N PRO A 41 2.19 -36.71 8.08
CA PRO A 41 2.52 -36.45 9.48
C PRO A 41 4.04 -36.51 9.73
N GLY A 42 4.54 -35.56 10.54
CA GLY A 42 5.93 -35.56 11.00
C GLY A 42 6.45 -34.16 11.37
N ASP A 43 7.62 -34.10 11.99
CA ASP A 43 8.25 -32.85 12.46
C ASP A 43 8.48 -31.85 11.32
N SER A 44 8.79 -32.33 10.12
CA SER A 44 8.94 -31.49 8.92
C SER A 44 7.65 -30.79 8.50
N ALA A 45 6.49 -31.44 8.69
CA ALA A 45 5.19 -30.84 8.39
C ALA A 45 4.84 -29.75 9.42
N GLY A 46 5.15 -29.97 10.70
CA GLY A 46 4.99 -28.96 11.75
C GLY A 46 5.89 -27.74 11.53
N ALA A 47 7.17 -27.96 11.19
CA ALA A 47 8.10 -26.90 10.88
C ALA A 47 7.67 -26.07 9.66
N LEU A 48 7.24 -26.73 8.59
CA LEU A 48 6.74 -26.01 7.41
C LEU A 48 5.46 -25.24 7.71
N ALA A 49 4.51 -25.84 8.44
CA ALA A 49 3.28 -25.15 8.83
C ALA A 49 3.57 -23.87 9.63
N SER A 50 4.56 -23.90 10.52
CA SER A 50 5.02 -22.70 11.25
C SER A 50 5.57 -21.63 10.30
N VAL A 51 6.48 -22.00 9.40
CA VAL A 51 7.08 -21.05 8.44
C VAL A 51 6.03 -20.44 7.52
N LEU A 52 5.09 -21.25 7.01
CA LEU A 52 4.01 -20.79 6.15
C LEU A 52 3.01 -19.90 6.91
N GLY A 53 2.73 -20.22 8.19
CA GLY A 53 1.90 -19.40 9.06
C GLY A 53 2.53 -18.04 9.36
N ASP A 54 3.82 -18.01 9.69
CA ASP A 54 4.56 -16.77 9.93
C ASP A 54 4.64 -15.91 8.65
N PHE A 55 4.94 -16.53 7.51
CA PHE A 55 4.93 -15.84 6.22
C PHE A 55 3.56 -15.23 5.92
N GLU A 56 2.48 -16.00 6.12
CA GLU A 56 1.12 -15.53 5.90
C GLU A 56 0.77 -14.36 6.81
N HIS A 57 1.15 -14.44 8.08
CA HIS A 57 0.96 -13.35 9.04
C HIS A 57 1.71 -12.07 8.62
N GLN A 58 3.00 -12.17 8.30
CA GLN A 58 3.80 -11.01 7.88
C GLN A 58 3.27 -10.38 6.60
N ARG A 59 2.79 -11.20 5.66
CA ARG A 59 2.20 -10.75 4.40
C ARG A 59 0.90 -9.95 4.63
N GLN A 60 0.04 -10.42 5.54
CA GLN A 60 -1.18 -9.70 5.93
C GLN A 60 -0.86 -8.37 6.63
N VAL A 61 0.11 -8.36 7.53
CA VAL A 61 0.59 -7.14 8.20
C VAL A 61 1.09 -6.14 7.15
N LEU A 62 1.94 -6.57 6.22
CA LEU A 62 2.44 -5.72 5.14
C LEU A 62 1.30 -5.16 4.28
N GLY A 63 0.33 -6.00 3.88
CA GLY A 63 -0.83 -5.54 3.11
C GLY A 63 -1.62 -4.44 3.84
N ARG A 64 -1.83 -4.60 5.15
CA ARG A 64 -2.52 -3.59 5.97
C ARG A 64 -1.75 -2.27 6.03
N GLU A 65 -0.45 -2.32 6.32
CA GLU A 65 0.40 -1.13 6.40
C GLU A 65 0.47 -0.39 5.05
N LEU A 66 0.50 -1.13 3.93
CA LEU A 66 0.43 -0.55 2.59
C LEU A 66 -0.92 0.12 2.31
N GLY A 67 -2.03 -0.46 2.78
CA GLY A 67 -3.36 0.15 2.68
C GLY A 67 -3.50 1.44 3.50
N ASP A 68 -2.93 1.46 4.70
CA ASP A 68 -2.88 2.67 5.53
C ASP A 68 -2.03 3.76 4.85
N LEU A 69 -0.87 3.40 4.32
CA LEU A 69 -0.01 4.31 3.57
C LEU A 69 -0.69 4.82 2.29
N ALA A 70 -1.40 3.97 1.55
CA ALA A 70 -2.17 4.34 0.38
C ALA A 70 -3.20 5.43 0.69
N THR A 71 -3.91 5.27 1.81
CA THR A 71 -4.92 6.23 2.29
C THR A 71 -4.29 7.58 2.62
N LEU A 72 -3.18 7.58 3.37
CA LEU A 72 -2.46 8.80 3.73
C LEU A 72 -1.91 9.52 2.49
N THR A 73 -1.33 8.77 1.55
CA THR A 73 -0.72 9.31 0.33
C THR A 73 -1.78 9.91 -0.58
N THR A 74 -2.90 9.21 -0.81
CA THR A 74 -4.04 9.72 -1.58
C THR A 74 -4.58 11.01 -0.98
N ARG A 75 -4.74 11.06 0.35
CA ARG A 75 -5.19 12.27 1.05
C ARG A 75 -4.20 13.42 0.89
N ALA A 76 -2.90 13.15 0.97
CA ALA A 76 -1.86 14.15 0.77
C ALA A 76 -1.87 14.71 -0.66
N GLY A 77 -1.98 13.87 -1.69
CA GLY A 77 -2.10 14.31 -3.09
C GLY A 77 -3.29 15.24 -3.31
N ARG A 78 -4.46 14.87 -2.78
CA ARG A 78 -5.67 15.71 -2.85
C ARG A 78 -5.53 17.03 -2.11
N LEU A 79 -4.88 17.03 -0.94
CA LEU A 79 -4.60 18.26 -0.20
C LEU A 79 -3.68 19.17 -1.01
N TYR A 80 -2.63 18.60 -1.61
CA TYR A 80 -1.66 19.35 -2.40
C TYR A 80 -2.32 20.01 -3.61
N ALA A 81 -3.13 19.27 -4.38
CA ALA A 81 -3.91 19.83 -5.49
C ALA A 81 -4.85 20.97 -5.05
N ARG A 82 -5.47 20.85 -3.87
CA ARG A 82 -6.34 21.90 -3.30
C ARG A 82 -5.55 23.16 -2.95
N VAL A 83 -4.35 23.01 -2.39
CA VAL A 83 -3.48 24.14 -2.08
C VAL A 83 -2.99 24.82 -3.37
N GLU A 84 -2.54 24.05 -4.36
CA GLU A 84 -2.09 24.59 -5.65
C GLU A 84 -3.18 25.39 -6.35
N SER A 85 -4.41 24.87 -6.41
CA SER A 85 -5.56 25.58 -6.98
C SER A 85 -5.94 26.83 -6.18
N GLY A 86 -5.91 26.79 -4.84
CA GLY A 86 -6.18 27.96 -4.00
C GLY A 86 -5.14 29.09 -4.17
N VAL A 87 -3.87 28.73 -4.32
CA VAL A 87 -2.79 29.69 -4.59
C VAL A 87 -2.96 30.30 -5.99
N ALA A 88 -3.27 29.49 -7.01
CA ALA A 88 -3.50 29.99 -8.36
C ALA A 88 -4.63 31.02 -8.41
N VAL A 89 -5.77 30.75 -7.75
CA VAL A 89 -6.91 31.68 -7.67
C VAL A 89 -6.55 32.97 -6.94
N SER A 90 -5.73 32.89 -5.89
CA SER A 90 -5.31 34.07 -5.13
C SER A 90 -4.37 34.97 -5.94
N LEU A 91 -3.50 34.40 -6.77
CA LEU A 91 -2.59 35.14 -7.64
C LEU A 91 -3.33 35.82 -8.81
N ASP A 92 -4.33 35.15 -9.40
CA ASP A 92 -5.16 35.75 -10.45
C ASP A 92 -6.05 36.89 -9.91
N GLY A 93 -6.47 36.80 -8.65
CA GLY A 93 -7.29 37.83 -8.00
C GLY A 93 -6.55 39.11 -7.60
N ASP A 94 -5.23 39.05 -7.39
CA ASP A 94 -4.38 40.21 -7.02
C ASP A 94 -3.87 40.98 -8.26
N ALA A 95 -4.15 40.48 -9.47
CA ALA A 95 -3.69 41.04 -10.75
C ALA A 95 -4.73 41.92 -11.47
N GLY A 96 -5.89 42.20 -10.85
CA GLY A 96 -6.99 43.02 -11.40
C GLY A 96 -7.37 44.19 -10.51
#